data_AF-A0A971BFV6-F1
#
_entry.id   AF-A0A971BFV6-F1
#
_cell.length_a   1.000
_cell.length_b   1.000
_cell.length_c   1.000
_cell.angle_alpha   90.00
_cell.angle_beta   90.00
_cell.angle_gamma   90.00
#
_symmetry.space_group_name_H-M   'P 1'
#
loop_
_entity.id
_entity.type
_entity.pdbx_description
1 polymer ?
#
loop_
_entity_poly.entity_id
_entity_poly.type
_entity_poly.pdbx_seq_one_letter_code
_entity_poly.pdbx_strand_id
1 'polypeptide(L)'
;MSATTIEIPAAQVEAIRASLNARADAADDRPAIEALLAQLAAAGTASPRVTAPRPLLWSTAYDALCAAAEALADDCNDHWREGDPERLRRRLAAVAAGLELLAALGPPPAR
;
A
#
# COMPACT_ATOMS: atom_id res chain seq x y z
N MET A 1 -3.50 -16.44 14.39
CA MET A 1 -2.76 -16.03 13.18
C MET A 1 -1.49 -15.30 13.61
N SER A 2 -0.33 -15.62 13.08
CA SER A 2 0.91 -14.93 13.45
C SER A 2 0.95 -13.52 12.86
N ALA A 3 1.26 -12.52 13.69
CA ALA A 3 1.50 -11.17 13.24
C ALA A 3 2.86 -11.08 12.52
N THR A 4 2.94 -10.23 11.50
CA THR A 4 4.16 -9.93 10.76
C THR A 4 4.50 -8.47 10.95
N THR A 5 5.79 -8.19 11.18
CA THR A 5 6.31 -6.82 11.27
C THR A 5 7.04 -6.46 9.98
N ILE A 6 6.65 -5.36 9.34
CA ILE A 6 7.25 -4.92 8.08
C ILE A 6 7.39 -3.39 8.05
N GLU A 7 8.38 -2.91 7.30
CA GLU A 7 8.49 -1.49 6.95
C GLU A 7 7.66 -1.21 5.69
N ILE A 8 6.74 -0.26 5.79
CA ILE A 8 5.97 0.21 4.64
C ILE A 8 6.76 1.35 3.97
N PRO A 9 7.00 1.32 2.65
CA PRO A 9 7.61 2.44 1.96
C PRO A 9 6.73 3.69 2.08
N ALA A 10 7.33 4.87 2.34
CA ALA A 10 6.60 6.14 2.44
C ALA A 10 5.64 6.40 1.25
N ALA A 11 6.03 6.00 0.03
CA ALA A 11 5.22 6.13 -1.18
C ALA A 11 3.92 5.31 -1.16
N GLN A 12 3.81 4.30 -0.29
CA GLN A 12 2.67 3.38 -0.20
C GLN A 12 1.75 3.69 0.99
N VAL A 13 2.19 4.53 1.94
CA VAL A 13 1.46 4.78 3.20
C VAL A 13 0.03 5.28 2.97
N GLU A 14 -0.15 6.27 2.11
CA GLU A 14 -1.47 6.85 1.85
C GLU A 14 -2.40 5.89 1.10
N ALA A 15 -1.87 5.12 0.14
CA ALA A 15 -2.64 4.12 -0.59
C ALA A 15 -3.08 2.96 0.34
N ILE A 16 -2.20 2.53 1.25
CA ILE A 16 -2.53 1.53 2.27
C ILE A 16 -3.59 2.08 3.26
N ARG A 17 -3.46 3.35 3.70
CA ARG A 17 -4.48 4.00 4.52
C ARG A 17 -5.84 4.05 3.82
N ALA A 18 -5.87 4.42 2.54
CA ALA A 18 -7.09 4.46 1.75
C ALA A 18 -7.74 3.06 1.64
N SER A 19 -6.95 2.03 1.33
CA SER A 19 -7.43 0.63 1.28
C SER A 19 -8.00 0.19 2.64
N LEU A 20 -7.31 0.49 3.75
CA LEU A 20 -7.78 0.16 5.10
C LEU A 20 -9.08 0.86 5.46
N ASN A 21 -9.18 2.17 5.19
CA ASN A 21 -10.40 2.94 5.46
C ASN A 21 -11.59 2.43 4.64
N ALA A 22 -11.38 2.01 3.39
CA ALA A 22 -12.44 1.41 2.57
C ALA A 22 -12.93 0.06 3.11
N ARG A 23 -12.12 -0.62 3.93
CA ARG A 23 -12.42 -1.92 4.54
C ARG A 23 -12.87 -1.83 6.00
N ALA A 24 -12.88 -0.64 6.60
CA ALA A 24 -13.11 -0.46 8.04
C ALA A 24 -14.48 -0.96 8.52
N ASP A 25 -15.46 -1.07 7.62
CA ASP A 25 -16.80 -1.58 7.91
C ASP A 25 -16.94 -3.10 7.75
N ALA A 26 -15.89 -3.83 7.34
CA ALA A 26 -15.89 -5.29 7.28
C ALA A 26 -15.80 -5.89 8.70
N ALA A 27 -16.87 -6.53 9.14
CA ALA A 27 -17.08 -6.92 10.55
C ALA A 27 -16.00 -7.85 11.13
N ASP A 28 -15.34 -8.69 10.32
CA ASP A 28 -14.42 -9.72 10.81
C ASP A 28 -12.97 -9.22 11.04
N ASP A 29 -12.53 -8.16 10.34
CA ASP A 29 -11.15 -7.65 10.41
C ASP A 29 -11.02 -6.27 11.08
N ARG A 30 -12.15 -5.67 11.50
CA ARG A 30 -12.21 -4.30 12.00
C ARG A 30 -11.20 -3.97 13.11
N PRO A 31 -11.02 -4.78 14.18
CA PRO A 31 -10.03 -4.48 15.21
C PRO A 31 -8.59 -4.45 14.69
N ALA A 32 -8.26 -5.32 13.74
CA ALA A 32 -6.94 -5.37 13.13
C ALA A 32 -6.69 -4.18 12.18
N ILE A 33 -7.72 -3.76 11.45
CA ILE A 33 -7.70 -2.57 10.60
C ILE A 33 -7.50 -1.30 11.43
N GLU A 34 -8.29 -1.11 12.49
CA GLU A 34 -8.19 0.05 13.39
C GLU A 34 -6.81 0.11 14.05
N ALA A 35 -6.27 -1.03 14.51
CA ALA A 35 -4.93 -1.11 15.09
C ALA A 35 -3.83 -0.75 14.07
N LEU A 36 -3.96 -1.16 12.82
CA LEU A 36 -3.00 -0.83 11.77
C LEU A 36 -3.09 0.67 11.38
N LEU A 37 -4.30 1.22 11.26
CA LEU A 37 -4.50 2.65 11.03
C LEU A 37 -3.88 3.51 12.15
N ALA A 38 -4.02 3.10 13.41
CA ALA A 38 -3.39 3.78 14.54
C ALA A 38 -1.86 3.75 14.48
N GLN A 39 -1.26 2.61 14.11
CA GLN A 39 0.19 2.51 13.92
C GLN A 39 0.68 3.44 12.81
N LEU A 40 -0.04 3.50 11.68
CA LEU A 40 0.27 4.40 10.58
C LEU A 40 0.12 5.87 11.03
N ALA A 41 -0.93 6.21 11.79
CA ALA A 41 -1.14 7.57 12.31
C ALA A 41 0.00 8.02 13.24
N ALA A 42 0.45 7.13 14.13
CA ALA A 42 1.54 7.42 15.08
C ALA A 42 2.89 7.64 14.38
N ALA A 43 3.14 6.97 13.27
CA ALA A 43 4.39 7.08 12.52
C ALA A 43 4.40 8.23 11.49
N GLY A 44 3.24 8.85 11.21
CA GLY A 44 3.13 9.96 10.26
C GLY A 44 3.25 9.49 8.79
N THR A 45 4.16 10.11 8.04
CA THR A 45 4.45 9.81 6.62
C THR A 45 5.86 9.27 6.38
N ALA A 46 6.65 9.07 7.44
CA ALA A 46 7.92 8.35 7.36
C ALA A 46 7.64 6.87 7.12
N SER A 47 8.54 6.13 6.46
CA SER A 47 8.42 4.68 6.20
C SER A 47 8.12 3.92 7.50
N PRO A 48 6.86 3.60 7.81
CA PRO A 48 6.50 3.19 9.15
C PRO A 48 6.72 1.69 9.31
N ARG A 49 7.24 1.29 10.47
CA ARG A 49 7.36 -0.12 10.84
C ARG A 49 6.09 -0.55 11.56
N VAL A 50 5.28 -1.37 10.91
CA VAL A 50 3.96 -1.79 11.40
C VAL A 50 3.93 -3.28 11.68
N THR A 51 3.04 -3.69 12.58
CA THR A 51 2.79 -5.09 12.94
C THR A 51 1.30 -5.40 12.80
N ALA A 52 0.96 -6.36 11.95
CA ALA A 52 -0.43 -6.75 11.67
C ALA A 52 -0.50 -8.21 11.17
N PRO A 53 -1.70 -8.81 11.10
CA PRO A 53 -1.88 -10.10 10.46
C PRO A 53 -1.32 -10.10 9.03
N ARG A 54 -0.55 -11.13 8.64
CA ARG A 54 0.05 -11.22 7.30
C ARG A 54 -0.98 -11.09 6.16
N PRO A 55 -2.18 -11.71 6.22
CA PRO A 55 -3.19 -11.55 5.17
C PRO A 55 -3.69 -10.12 5.00
N LEU A 56 -3.84 -9.39 6.12
CA LEU A 56 -4.21 -7.98 6.08
C LEU A 56 -3.12 -7.15 5.41
N LEU A 57 -1.85 -7.33 5.82
CA LEU A 57 -0.71 -6.63 5.22
C LEU A 57 -0.56 -6.93 3.72
N TRP A 58 -0.71 -8.20 3.34
CA TRP A 58 -0.57 -8.62 1.95
C TRP A 58 -1.67 -8.01 1.07
N SER A 59 -2.92 -8.11 1.51
CA SER A 59 -4.07 -7.62 0.73
C SER A 59 -4.10 -6.10 0.62
N THR A 60 -3.64 -5.34 1.62
CA THR A 60 -3.58 -3.87 1.52
C THR A 60 -2.37 -3.39 0.72
N ALA A 61 -1.22 -4.08 0.82
CA ALA A 61 -0.07 -3.83 -0.04
C ALA A 61 -0.40 -4.11 -1.52
N TYR A 62 -1.19 -5.16 -1.80
CA TYR A 62 -1.65 -5.48 -3.14
C TYR A 62 -2.58 -4.38 -3.70
N ASP A 63 -3.58 -3.93 -2.93
CA ASP A 63 -4.44 -2.81 -3.33
C ASP A 63 -3.64 -1.54 -3.63
N ALA A 64 -2.64 -1.24 -2.79
CA ALA A 64 -1.81 -0.06 -2.94
C ALA A 64 -0.94 -0.13 -4.21
N LEU A 65 -0.42 -1.32 -4.55
CA LEU A 65 0.25 -1.57 -5.83
C LEU A 65 -0.70 -1.38 -7.01
N CYS A 66 -1.93 -1.91 -6.95
CA CYS A 66 -2.93 -1.73 -7.99
C CYS A 66 -3.25 -0.25 -8.22
N ALA A 67 -3.49 0.51 -7.15
CA ALA A 67 -3.73 1.94 -7.24
C ALA A 67 -2.54 2.72 -7.83
N ALA A 68 -1.30 2.34 -7.49
CA ALA A 68 -0.10 2.93 -8.08
C ALA A 68 0.03 2.61 -9.58
N ALA A 69 -0.32 1.39 -9.99
CA ALA A 69 -0.28 0.97 -11.39
C ALA A 69 -1.38 1.65 -12.23
N GLU A 70 -2.59 1.80 -11.69
CA GLU A 70 -3.68 2.55 -12.33
C GLU A 70 -3.27 4.02 -12.54
N ALA A 71 -2.75 4.68 -11.50
CA ALA A 71 -2.28 6.06 -11.62
C ALA A 71 -1.12 6.23 -12.61
N LEU A 72 -0.25 5.22 -12.75
CA LEU A 72 0.78 5.19 -13.79
C LEU A 72 0.16 5.06 -15.19
N ALA A 73 -0.82 4.18 -15.35
CA ALA A 73 -1.51 3.98 -16.64
C ALA A 73 -2.25 5.25 -17.07
N ASP A 74 -2.96 5.90 -16.16
CA ASP A 74 -3.64 7.18 -16.40
C ASP A 74 -2.63 8.27 -16.81
N ASP A 75 -1.53 8.41 -16.06
CA ASP A 75 -0.49 9.37 -16.38
C ASP A 75 0.14 9.09 -17.76
N CYS A 76 0.38 7.83 -18.11
CA CYS A 76 0.89 7.46 -19.45
C CYS A 76 -0.10 7.80 -20.58
N ASN A 77 -1.40 7.61 -20.34
CA ASN A 77 -2.44 7.93 -21.31
C ASN A 77 -2.61 9.45 -21.52
N ASP A 78 -2.49 10.22 -20.43
CA ASP A 78 -2.58 11.69 -20.46
C ASP A 78 -1.29 12.34 -21.01
N HIS A 79 -0.12 11.81 -20.64
CA HIS A 79 1.20 12.37 -20.98
C HIS A 79 1.58 12.27 -22.46
N TRP A 80 0.84 11.51 -23.27
CA TRP A 80 1.00 11.55 -24.74
C TRP A 80 0.83 12.97 -25.31
N ARG A 81 0.16 13.89 -24.58
CA ARG A 81 -0.14 15.25 -25.06
C ARG A 81 0.75 16.37 -24.50
N GLU A 82 1.13 16.35 -23.21
CA GLU A 82 1.80 17.51 -22.55
C GLU A 82 2.82 17.12 -21.44
N GLY A 83 3.43 15.93 -21.54
CA GLY A 83 4.03 15.19 -20.40
C GLY A 83 5.06 15.91 -19.50
N ASP A 84 4.94 15.62 -18.18
CA ASP A 84 5.94 15.87 -17.12
C ASP A 84 6.69 14.56 -16.82
N PRO A 85 7.95 14.39 -17.29
CA PRO A 85 8.74 13.18 -17.07
C PRO A 85 9.02 12.89 -15.59
N GLU A 86 9.08 13.92 -14.74
CA GLU A 86 9.34 13.73 -13.31
C GLU A 86 8.11 13.14 -12.60
N ARG A 87 6.89 13.49 -13.03
CA ARG A 87 5.68 12.82 -12.56
C ARG A 87 5.70 11.33 -12.92
N LEU A 88 6.05 10.98 -14.16
CA LEU A 88 6.15 9.59 -14.60
C LEU A 88 7.19 8.82 -13.79
N ARG A 89 8.36 9.43 -13.55
CA ARG A 89 9.42 8.85 -12.72
C ARG A 89 8.94 8.56 -11.29
N ARG A 90 8.20 9.50 -10.66
CA ARG A 90 7.61 9.30 -9.32
C ARG A 90 6.59 8.16 -9.31
N ARG A 91 5.76 8.04 -10.34
CA ARG A 91 4.79 6.92 -10.46
C ARG A 91 5.47 5.56 -10.59
N LEU A 92 6.47 5.46 -11.46
CA LEU A 92 7.25 4.23 -11.61
C LEU A 92 7.94 3.83 -10.30
N ALA A 93 8.48 4.81 -9.56
CA ALA A 93 9.07 4.56 -8.25
C ALA A 93 8.05 4.05 -7.23
N ALA A 94 6.82 4.57 -7.24
CA ALA A 94 5.75 4.07 -6.38
C ALA A 94 5.37 2.61 -6.71
N VAL A 95 5.20 2.27 -8.00
CA VAL A 95 4.93 0.89 -8.43
C VAL A 95 6.06 -0.06 -8.01
N ALA A 96 7.32 0.34 -8.24
CA ALA A 96 8.48 -0.44 -7.83
C ALA A 96 8.49 -0.67 -6.30
N ALA A 97 8.23 0.35 -5.50
CA ALA A 97 8.15 0.23 -4.05
C ALA A 97 7.02 -0.72 -3.60
N GLY A 98 5.87 -0.73 -4.30
CA GLY A 98 4.78 -1.67 -4.03
C GLY A 98 5.16 -3.13 -4.33
N LEU A 99 5.90 -3.36 -5.43
CA LEU A 99 6.40 -4.69 -5.78
C LEU A 99 7.40 -5.22 -4.75
N GLU A 100 8.35 -4.38 -4.31
CA GLU A 100 9.31 -4.74 -3.27
C GLU A 100 8.62 -5.06 -1.93
N LEU A 101 7.57 -4.31 -1.58
CA LEU A 101 6.77 -4.58 -0.38
C LEU A 101 6.09 -5.97 -0.46
N LEU A 102 5.49 -6.31 -1.60
CA LEU A 102 4.89 -7.64 -1.79
C LEU A 102 5.95 -8.75 -1.78
N ALA A 103 7.10 -8.53 -2.40
CA ALA A 103 8.21 -9.48 -2.39
C ALA A 103 8.69 -9.77 -0.95
N ALA A 104 8.79 -8.73 -0.11
CA ALA A 104 9.15 -8.86 1.29
C ALA A 104 8.08 -9.60 2.13
N LEU A 105 6.79 -9.47 1.79
CA LEU A 105 5.70 -10.21 2.43
C LEU A 105 5.60 -11.69 1.98
N GLY A 106 6.25 -12.00 0.85
CA GLY A 106 6.26 -13.32 0.24
C GLY A 106 4.96 -13.66 -0.52
N PRO A 107 4.73 -14.94 -0.81
CA PRO A 107 3.59 -15.36 -1.64
C PRO A 107 2.25 -15.03 -0.96
N PRO A 108 1.17 -14.87 -1.76
CA PRO A 108 -0.17 -14.64 -1.26
C PRO A 108 -0.54 -15.66 -0.18
N PRO A 109 -1.21 -15.25 0.90
CA PRO A 109 -1.70 -16.18 1.90
C PRO A 109 -2.70 -17.15 1.28
N ALA A 110 -2.67 -18.41 1.74
CA ALA A 110 -3.72 -19.35 1.42
C ALA A 110 -5.07 -18.81 1.94
N ARG A 111 -6.11 -18.95 1.12
CA ARG A 111 -7.48 -18.57 1.46
C ARG A 111 -8.02 -19.44 2.60
#